data_AF-A0A8J6NU79-F1
#
_entry.id   AF-A0A8J6NU79-F1
#
_cell.length_a   1.000
_cell.length_b   1.000
_cell.length_c   1.000
_cell.angle_alpha   90.00
_cell.angle_beta   90.00
_cell.angle_gamma   90.00
#
_symmetry.space_group_name_H-M   'P 1'
#
loop_
_entity.id
_entity.type
_entity.pdbx_description
1 polymer ?
#
loop_
_entity_poly.entity_id
_entity_poly.type
_entity_poly.pdbx_seq_one_letter_code
_entity_poly.pdbx_strand_id
1 'polypeptide(L)'
;MKKITEITQSPLFAKQKKKLHKNQIRDLDQAIQTIVKEPEAGHLKTGNLCGIRVYKFQSIQEQVLLAYEVVENHLYLYAFGTHENFYRQLKKYINR
;
A
#
# COMPACT_ATOMS: atom_id res chain seq x y z
N MET A 1 5.47 -19.70 -7.22
CA MET A 1 5.29 -18.26 -6.90
C MET A 1 3.84 -17.89 -7.21
N LYS A 2 3.08 -17.36 -6.24
CA LYS A 2 1.70 -16.92 -6.51
C LYS A 2 1.77 -15.65 -7.35
N LYS A 3 1.17 -15.70 -8.54
CA LYS A 3 1.16 -14.57 -9.48
C LYS A 3 -0.04 -13.70 -9.18
N ILE A 4 0.16 -12.42 -8.85
CA ILE A 4 -0.95 -11.48 -8.73
C ILE A 4 -1.63 -11.33 -10.10
N THR A 5 -2.93 -11.59 -10.16
CA THR A 5 -3.75 -11.49 -11.38
C THR A 5 -4.65 -10.26 -11.36
N GLU A 6 -5.04 -9.82 -10.17
CA GLU A 6 -5.97 -8.70 -9.98
C GLU A 6 -5.41 -7.71 -8.97
N ILE A 7 -5.66 -6.43 -9.23
CA ILE A 7 -5.27 -5.33 -8.34
C ILE A 7 -6.49 -4.45 -8.12
N THR A 8 -6.86 -4.23 -6.87
CA THR A 8 -7.93 -3.30 -6.51
C THR A 8 -7.42 -2.25 -5.56
N GLN A 9 -7.76 -0.99 -5.83
CA GLN A 9 -7.43 0.13 -4.97
C GLN A 9 -8.66 0.61 -4.20
N SER A 10 -8.46 0.93 -2.93
CA SER A 10 -9.50 1.50 -2.10
C SER A 10 -9.88 2.92 -2.56
N PRO A 11 -11.07 3.43 -2.21
CA PRO A 11 -11.43 4.83 -2.43
C PRO A 11 -10.47 5.81 -1.73
N LEU A 12 -9.91 5.43 -0.57
CA LEU A 12 -8.91 6.23 0.13
C LEU A 12 -7.61 6.31 -0.68
N PHE A 13 -7.11 5.17 -1.15
CA PHE A 13 -5.93 5.08 -1.99
C PHE A 13 -6.08 5.92 -3.27
N ALA A 14 -7.22 5.79 -3.95
CA ALA A 14 -7.51 6.56 -5.16
C ALA A 14 -7.51 8.08 -4.88
N LYS A 15 -8.09 8.51 -3.75
CA LYS A 15 -8.07 9.93 -3.33
C LYS A 15 -6.66 10.42 -3.01
N GLN A 16 -5.81 9.58 -2.41
CA GLN A 16 -4.41 9.92 -2.13
C GLN A 16 -3.60 10.00 -3.44
N LYS A 17 -3.76 9.04 -4.36
CA LYS A 17 -3.05 9.01 -5.65
C LYS A 17 -3.34 10.26 -6.49
N LYS A 18 -4.57 10.76 -6.47
CA LYS A 18 -4.95 12.01 -7.17
C LYS A 18 -4.18 13.26 -6.71
N LYS A 19 -3.61 13.25 -5.51
CA LYS A 19 -2.84 14.38 -4.96
C LYS A 19 -1.35 14.32 -5.28
N LEU A 20 -0.88 13.22 -5.86
CA LEU A 20 0.53 13.02 -6.16
C LEU A 20 0.95 13.72 -7.44
N HIS A 21 2.18 14.24 -7.44
CA HIS A 21 2.85 14.69 -8.66
C HIS A 21 3.34 13.50 -9.50
N LYS A 22 3.62 13.73 -10.79
CA LYS A 22 3.99 12.68 -11.74
C LYS A 22 5.19 11.83 -11.29
N ASN A 23 6.19 12.43 -10.65
CA ASN A 23 7.34 11.73 -10.09
C ASN A 23 6.94 10.79 -8.94
N GLN A 24 6.13 11.26 -8.00
CA GLN A 24 5.64 10.45 -6.88
C GLN A 24 4.74 9.29 -7.36
N ILE A 25 3.95 9.51 -8.41
CA ILE A 25 3.15 8.45 -9.04
C ILE A 25 4.08 7.35 -9.60
N ARG A 26 5.19 7.73 -10.26
CA ARG A 26 6.16 6.76 -10.76
C ARG A 26 6.80 5.95 -9.63
N ASP A 27 7.18 6.61 -8.54
CA ASP A 27 7.74 5.92 -7.36
C ASP A 27 6.73 4.94 -6.75
N LEU A 28 5.46 5.36 -6.64
CA LEU A 28 4.37 4.52 -6.15
C LEU A 28 4.10 3.32 -7.08
N ASP A 29 4.06 3.54 -8.39
CA ASP A 29 3.85 2.47 -9.36
C ASP A 29 5.01 1.46 -9.34
N GLN A 30 6.26 1.94 -9.14
CA GLN A 30 7.42 1.06 -8.94
C GLN A 30 7.29 0.23 -7.67
N ALA A 31 6.85 0.82 -6.57
CA ALA A 31 6.59 0.10 -5.32
C ALA A 31 5.52 -0.99 -5.50
N ILE A 32 4.44 -0.70 -6.22
CA ILE A 32 3.39 -1.68 -6.55
C ILE A 32 3.97 -2.82 -7.40
N GLN A 33 4.79 -2.52 -8.41
CA GLN A 33 5.44 -3.54 -9.23
C GLN A 33 6.34 -4.47 -8.40
N THR A 34 7.07 -3.92 -7.43
CA THR A 34 7.88 -4.72 -6.50
C THR A 34 6.98 -5.69 -5.71
N ILE A 35 5.84 -5.22 -5.20
CA ILE A 35 4.89 -6.06 -4.45
C ILE A 35 4.21 -7.11 -5.34
N VAL A 36 3.91 -6.77 -6.59
CA VAL A 36 3.36 -7.74 -7.55
C VAL A 36 4.35 -8.89 -7.82
N LYS A 37 5.66 -8.59 -7.85
CA LYS A 37 6.72 -9.60 -8.02
C LYS A 37 7.01 -10.37 -6.74
N GLU A 38 7.02 -9.66 -5.62
CA GLU A 38 7.30 -10.19 -4.28
C GLU A 38 6.19 -9.74 -3.30
N PRO A 39 5.06 -10.48 -3.25
CA PRO A 39 3.93 -10.12 -2.38
C PRO A 39 4.30 -10.08 -0.89
N GLU A 40 5.38 -10.77 -0.51
CA GLU A 40 5.88 -10.84 0.87
C GLU A 40 6.82 -9.67 1.23
N ALA A 41 7.13 -8.76 0.30
CA ALA A 41 8.10 -7.67 0.51
C ALA A 41 7.73 -6.70 1.65
N GLY A 42 6.45 -6.59 1.97
CA GLY A 42 5.94 -5.79 3.08
C GLY A 42 5.89 -6.56 4.39
N HIS A 43 6.10 -5.84 5.50
CA HIS A 43 6.01 -6.41 6.84
C HIS A 43 4.56 -6.67 7.22
N LEU A 44 4.22 -7.95 7.48
CA LEU A 44 2.90 -8.35 7.96
C LEU A 44 2.63 -7.74 9.34
N LYS A 45 1.45 -7.14 9.50
CA LYS A 45 1.00 -6.56 10.77
C LYS A 45 0.18 -7.55 11.56
N THR A 46 0.16 -7.35 12.87
CA THR A 46 -0.54 -8.17 13.86
C THR A 46 -1.57 -7.34 14.62
N GLY A 47 -2.43 -8.00 15.41
CA GLY A 47 -3.49 -7.34 16.18
C GLY A 47 -4.58 -6.75 15.28
N ASN A 48 -5.00 -5.51 15.54
CA ASN A 48 -6.09 -4.83 14.81
C ASN A 48 -5.81 -4.60 13.31
N LEU A 49 -4.59 -4.86 12.84
CA LEU A 49 -4.20 -4.77 11.43
C LEU A 49 -3.74 -6.13 10.88
N CYS A 50 -4.16 -7.23 11.51
CA CYS A 50 -3.85 -8.58 11.03
C CYS A 50 -4.28 -8.75 9.56
N GLY A 51 -3.46 -9.40 8.74
CA GLY A 51 -3.67 -9.56 7.30
C GLY A 51 -3.10 -8.42 6.45
N ILE A 52 -2.90 -7.23 7.03
CA ILE A 52 -2.31 -6.09 6.31
C ILE A 52 -0.79 -6.19 6.32
N ARG A 53 -0.18 -6.00 5.15
CA ARG A 53 1.25 -5.78 4.98
C ARG A 53 1.54 -4.30 4.77
N VAL A 54 2.69 -3.87 5.29
CA VAL A 54 3.18 -2.50 5.08
C VAL A 54 4.54 -2.55 4.39
N TYR A 55 4.57 -2.06 3.15
CA TYR A 55 5.80 -1.89 2.38
C TYR A 55 6.31 -0.45 2.53
N LYS A 56 7.61 -0.32 2.82
CA LYS A 56 8.30 0.97 2.91
C LYS A 56 9.04 1.22 1.60
N PHE A 57 8.85 2.38 1.00
CA PHE A 57 9.60 2.80 -0.18
C PHE A 57 9.97 4.28 -0.06
N GLN A 58 11.03 4.66 -0.76
CA GLN A 58 11.44 6.05 -0.84
C GLN A 58 10.72 6.71 -2.02
N SER A 59 10.11 7.86 -1.79
CA SER A 59 9.59 8.71 -2.86
C SER A 59 10.18 10.09 -2.70
N ILE A 60 10.91 10.54 -3.71
CA ILE A 60 11.71 11.77 -3.67
C ILE A 60 12.66 11.75 -2.46
N GLN A 61 12.37 12.52 -1.42
CA GLN A 61 13.21 12.71 -0.23
C GLN A 61 12.54 12.19 1.04
N GLU A 62 11.39 11.52 0.93
CA GLU A 62 10.63 11.02 2.07
C GLU A 62 10.40 9.51 1.99
N GLN A 63 10.35 8.87 3.15
CA GLN A 63 9.95 7.47 3.26
C GLN A 63 8.42 7.37 3.35
N VAL A 64 7.84 6.68 2.39
CA VAL A 64 6.39 6.44 2.29
C VAL A 64 6.08 4.99 2.69
N LEU A 65 4.96 4.82 3.39
CA LEU A 65 4.39 3.52 3.74
C LEU A 65 3.23 3.22 2.80
N LEU A 66 3.13 1.98 2.32
CA LEU A 66 2.02 1.44 1.55
C LEU A 66 1.38 0.29 2.32
N ALA A 67 0.11 0.42 2.68
CA ALA A 67 -0.70 -0.66 3.22
C ALA A 67 -1.36 -1.44 2.08
N TYR A 68 -1.17 -2.76 2.09
CA TYR A 68 -1.78 -3.66 1.15
C TYR A 68 -2.10 -5.00 1.80
N GLU A 69 -2.92 -5.80 1.13
CA GLU A 69 -3.21 -7.19 1.50
C GLU A 69 -3.22 -8.04 0.24
N VAL A 70 -2.86 -9.31 0.43
CA VAL A 70 -2.83 -10.29 -0.64
C VAL A 70 -3.75 -11.43 -0.24
N VAL A 71 -4.87 -11.55 -0.94
CA VAL A 71 -5.82 -12.65 -0.76
C VAL A 71 -5.77 -13.49 -2.02
N GLU A 72 -5.36 -14.74 -1.89
CA GLU A 72 -5.11 -15.65 -3.02
C GLU A 72 -4.13 -15.06 -4.05
N ASN A 73 -4.65 -14.48 -5.13
CA ASN A 73 -3.91 -13.86 -6.23
C ASN A 73 -4.34 -12.40 -6.46
N HIS A 74 -5.08 -11.83 -5.51
CA HIS A 74 -5.61 -10.47 -5.54
C HIS A 74 -4.79 -9.56 -4.64
N LEU A 75 -4.29 -8.45 -5.18
CA LEU A 75 -3.62 -7.39 -4.44
C LEU A 75 -4.58 -6.25 -4.12
N TYR A 76 -4.92 -6.08 -2.84
CA TYR A 76 -5.72 -4.96 -2.35
C TYR A 76 -4.81 -3.84 -1.86
N LEU A 77 -4.94 -2.64 -2.43
CA LEU A 77 -4.20 -1.44 -2.05
C LEU A 77 -5.08 -0.54 -1.19
N TYR A 78 -4.73 -0.38 0.09
CA TYR A 78 -5.58 0.30 1.05
C TYR A 78 -5.27 1.78 1.24
N ALA A 79 -4.01 2.11 1.50
CA ALA A 79 -3.58 3.49 1.76
C ALA A 79 -2.07 3.62 1.59
N PHE A 80 -1.61 4.84 1.39
CA PHE A 80 -0.20 5.20 1.53
C PHE A 80 0.00 6.57 2.17
N GLY A 81 1.22 6.81 2.66
CA GLY A 81 1.60 8.12 3.22
C GLY A 81 2.79 8.04 4.17
N THR A 82 3.12 9.17 4.78
CA THR A 82 4.14 9.29 5.82
C THR A 82 3.63 8.76 7.18
N HIS A 83 4.56 8.44 8.09
CA HIS A 83 4.31 7.63 9.29
C HIS A 83 3.08 8.04 10.14
N GLU A 84 2.98 9.30 10.59
CA GLU A 84 1.90 9.69 11.52
C GLU A 84 0.50 9.65 10.89
N ASN A 85 0.37 10.25 9.69
CA ASN A 85 -0.93 10.36 9.04
C ASN A 85 -1.40 9.03 8.42
N PHE A 86 -0.48 8.12 8.14
CA PHE A 86 -0.77 6.82 7.53
C PHE A 86 -1.60 5.93 8.45
N TYR A 87 -1.12 5.63 9.66
CA TYR A 87 -1.82 4.69 10.55
C TYR A 87 -3.18 5.21 11.01
N ARG A 88 -3.33 6.53 11.20
CA ARG A 88 -4.61 7.14 11.55
C ARG A 88 -5.65 6.96 10.44
N GLN A 89 -5.26 7.16 9.18
CA GLN A 89 -6.16 6.98 8.05
C GLN A 89 -6.45 5.50 7.78
N LEU A 90 -5.42 4.64 7.88
CA LEU A 90 -5.54 3.21 7.69
C LEU A 90 -6.52 2.57 8.69
N LYS A 91 -6.37 2.86 9.99
CA LYS A 91 -7.29 2.36 11.02
C LYS A 91 -8.73 2.83 10.79
N LYS A 92 -8.92 4.10 10.40
CA LYS A 92 -10.25 4.63 10.07
C LYS A 92 -10.89 3.98 8.84
N TYR A 93 -10.07 3.46 7.91
CA TYR A 93 -10.57 2.79 6.73
C TYR A 93 -10.90 1.32 7.00
N ILE A 94 -10.08 0.63 7.80
CA ILE A 94 -10.25 -0.79 8.12
C ILE A 94 -11.35 -1.03 9.16
N ASN A 95 -11.47 -0.15 10.17
CA ASN A 95 -12.49 -0.29 11.22
C ASN A 95 -13.84 0.35 10.84
N ARG A 96 -14.14 0.48 9.54
CA ARG A 96 -15.35 1.11 9.03
C ARG A 96 -16.25 0.07 8.40
#